data_AF-A0A437AJP2-F1
#
_entry.id   AF-A0A437AJP2-F1
#
_cell.length_a   1.000
_cell.length_b   1.000
_cell.length_c   1.000
_cell.angle_alpha   90.00
_cell.angle_beta   90.00
_cell.angle_gamma   90.00
#
_symmetry.space_group_name_H-M   'P 1'
#
loop_
_entity.id
_entity.type
_entity.pdbx_description
1 polymer ?
#
loop_
_entity_poly.entity_id
_entity_poly.type
_entity_poly.pdbx_seq_one_letter_code
_entity_poly.pdbx_strand_id
1 'polypeptide(L)'
;MFLKCNNIRCRTEIQKLGIITFCSHIFCGICFTKVKKLKSCLACKSYVEDNEYMTKELDKEPCLAGYSPERIFDICRTGISFWTFQMEQECTIEIAMKEKLEDELSKIKTQLKNTLATLTIDNESKVQKIQRLSYALDKERQTNFELTNLIAEKTKEHQKLLNLFEKRKNSLPRMQFDEFNGSDENKKY
;
A
#
# COMPACT_ATOMS: atom_id res chain seq x y z
N MET A 1 5.95 34.22 -20.65
CA MET A 1 4.84 33.32 -20.30
C MET A 1 4.30 32.76 -21.61
N PHE A 2 4.23 31.44 -21.75
CA PHE A 2 3.78 30.78 -22.99
C PHE A 2 2.36 30.25 -22.83
N LEU A 3 1.60 30.21 -23.94
CA LEU A 3 0.27 29.61 -23.96
C LEU A 3 0.38 28.10 -23.78
N LYS A 4 -0.50 27.50 -22.99
CA LYS A 4 -0.58 26.04 -22.83
C LYS A 4 -1.75 25.49 -23.65
N CYS A 5 -1.60 24.28 -24.16
CA CYS A 5 -2.68 23.57 -24.85
C CYS A 5 -3.92 23.42 -23.93
N ASN A 6 -5.11 23.83 -24.38
CA ASN A 6 -6.34 23.73 -23.59
C ASN A 6 -6.90 22.31 -23.47
N ASN A 7 -6.25 21.29 -24.05
CA ASN A 7 -6.54 19.91 -23.69
C ASN A 7 -5.95 19.63 -22.29
N ILE A 8 -6.84 19.44 -21.31
CA ILE A 8 -6.52 19.21 -19.89
C ILE A 8 -5.51 18.07 -19.66
N ARG A 9 -5.47 17.07 -20.55
CA ARG A 9 -4.54 15.93 -20.45
C ARG A 9 -3.17 16.19 -21.08
N CYS A 10 -3.03 17.23 -21.91
CA CYS A 10 -1.81 17.51 -22.66
C CYS A 10 -1.05 18.68 -22.04
N ARG A 11 -1.68 19.86 -21.98
CA ARG A 11 -1.15 21.07 -21.31
C ARG A 11 0.27 21.48 -21.69
N THR A 12 0.81 20.96 -22.78
CA THR A 12 2.12 21.31 -23.32
C THR A 12 2.15 22.78 -23.70
N GLU A 13 3.29 23.43 -23.46
CA GLU A 13 3.53 24.80 -23.90
C GLU A 13 3.57 24.90 -25.43
N ILE A 14 2.91 25.92 -25.96
CA ILE A 14 2.82 26.22 -27.38
C ILE A 14 3.71 27.42 -27.64
N GLN A 15 4.89 27.17 -28.22
CA GLN A 15 5.90 28.20 -28.44
C GLN A 15 5.96 28.69 -29.90
N LYS A 16 5.69 27.81 -30.86
CA LYS A 16 5.81 28.12 -32.30
C LYS A 16 4.46 28.17 -32.99
N LEU A 17 3.78 27.03 -33.08
CA LEU A 17 2.53 26.90 -33.83
C LEU A 17 1.38 26.50 -32.92
N GLY A 18 0.37 27.35 -32.82
CA GLY A 18 -0.89 27.07 -32.13
C GLY A 18 -2.07 27.08 -33.08
N ILE A 19 -3.09 26.27 -32.77
CA ILE A 19 -4.36 26.29 -33.51
C ILE A 19 -5.45 26.79 -32.58
N ILE A 20 -6.06 27.92 -32.92
CA ILE A 20 -7.09 28.58 -32.13
C ILE A 20 -8.44 28.32 -32.81
N THR A 21 -9.39 27.76 -32.07
CA THR A 21 -10.78 27.58 -32.51
C THR A 21 -11.60 28.85 -32.29
N PHE A 22 -12.75 29.00 -32.95
CA PHE A 22 -13.66 30.14 -32.77
C PHE A 22 -14.12 30.35 -31.32
N CYS A 23 -14.22 29.28 -30.52
CA CYS A 23 -14.54 29.34 -29.09
C CYS A 23 -13.33 29.77 -28.22
N SER A 24 -12.34 30.43 -28.83
CA SER A 24 -11.14 30.96 -28.19
C SER A 24 -10.26 29.93 -27.48
N HIS A 25 -10.37 28.63 -27.76
CA HIS A 25 -9.43 27.62 -27.23
C HIS A 25 -8.27 27.38 -28.19
N ILE A 26 -7.05 27.27 -27.66
CA ILE A 26 -5.80 26.99 -28.36
C ILE A 26 -5.29 25.56 -28.11
N PHE A 27 -4.84 24.89 -29.17
CA PHE A 27 -4.33 23.52 -29.12
C PHE A 27 -2.96 23.40 -29.80
N CYS A 28 -2.14 22.47 -29.33
CA CYS A 28 -0.98 22.01 -30.08
C CYS A 28 -1.42 21.20 -31.31
N GLY A 29 -0.57 21.10 -32.33
CA GLY A 29 -0.89 20.39 -33.57
C GLY A 29 -1.41 18.96 -33.34
N ILE A 30 -0.80 18.23 -32.41
CA ILE A 30 -1.20 16.85 -32.07
C ILE A 30 -2.63 16.81 -31.52
N CYS A 31 -2.98 17.68 -30.56
CA CYS A 31 -4.32 17.69 -29.98
C CYS A 31 -5.37 18.19 -30.96
N PHE A 32 -5.00 19.11 -31.85
CA PHE A 32 -5.91 19.63 -32.85
C PHE A 32 -6.36 18.55 -33.87
N THR A 33 -5.50 17.55 -34.18
CA THR A 33 -5.94 16.42 -35.02
C THR A 33 -7.17 15.70 -34.45
N LYS A 34 -7.27 15.61 -33.12
CA LYS A 34 -8.42 15.02 -32.42
C LYS A 34 -9.64 15.94 -32.46
N VAL A 35 -9.44 17.26 -32.27
CA VAL A 35 -10.50 18.27 -32.43
C VAL A 35 -11.13 18.13 -33.81
N LYS A 36 -10.30 18.09 -34.87
CA LYS A 36 -10.75 17.96 -36.25
C LYS A 36 -11.49 16.64 -36.51
N LYS A 37 -10.94 15.51 -36.04
CA LYS A 37 -11.59 14.19 -36.17
C LYS A 37 -12.96 14.13 -35.49
N LEU A 38 -13.08 14.75 -34.32
CA LEU A 38 -14.31 14.74 -33.52
C LEU A 38 -15.27 15.89 -33.88
N LYS A 39 -14.83 16.85 -34.70
CA LYS A 39 -15.50 18.13 -34.96
C LYS A 39 -15.99 18.82 -33.67
N SER A 40 -15.20 18.72 -32.61
CA SER A 40 -15.58 19.21 -31.28
C SER A 40 -14.36 19.68 -30.50
N CYS A 41 -14.50 20.85 -29.88
CA CYS A 41 -13.49 21.43 -29.01
C CYS A 41 -13.20 20.51 -27.82
N LEU A 42 -11.92 20.14 -27.60
CA LEU A 42 -11.58 19.26 -26.49
C LEU A 42 -11.79 19.90 -25.11
N ALA A 43 -11.80 21.23 -25.03
CA ALA A 43 -11.97 21.99 -23.80
C ALA A 43 -13.46 22.20 -23.44
N CYS A 44 -14.22 22.92 -24.27
CA CYS A 44 -15.61 23.29 -23.99
C CYS A 44 -16.68 22.46 -24.72
N LYS A 45 -16.27 21.47 -25.54
CA LYS A 45 -17.17 20.59 -26.31
C LYS A 45 -18.02 21.25 -27.40
N SER A 46 -17.90 22.56 -27.61
CA SER A 46 -18.50 23.26 -28.75
C SER A 46 -18.14 22.55 -30.07
N TYR A 47 -19.11 22.43 -30.96
CA TYR A 47 -18.90 21.93 -32.32
C TYR A 47 -17.94 22.85 -33.06
N VAL A 48 -16.99 22.30 -33.83
CA VAL A 48 -15.98 23.06 -34.58
C VAL A 48 -16.01 22.61 -36.04
N GLU A 49 -16.39 23.53 -36.93
CA GLU A 49 -16.35 23.31 -38.37
C GLU A 49 -14.94 23.42 -38.96
N ASP A 50 -14.78 22.96 -40.21
CA ASP A 50 -13.49 22.92 -40.90
C ASP A 50 -12.92 24.33 -41.23
N ASN A 51 -13.73 25.38 -41.11
CA ASN A 51 -13.37 26.80 -41.31
C ASN A 51 -13.35 27.62 -40.00
N GLU A 52 -13.70 27.03 -38.85
CA GLU A 52 -13.86 27.72 -37.57
C GLU A 52 -12.60 27.64 -36.69
N TYR A 53 -11.43 27.64 -37.32
CA TYR A 53 -10.16 27.67 -36.62
C TYR A 53 -9.10 28.43 -37.42
N MET A 54 -8.13 28.99 -36.70
CA MET A 54 -6.99 29.69 -37.27
C MET A 54 -5.69 29.07 -36.77
N THR A 55 -4.74 28.88 -37.67
CA THR A 55 -3.38 28.50 -37.32
C THR A 55 -2.57 29.78 -37.08
N LYS A 56 -1.89 29.85 -35.94
CA LYS A 56 -1.11 31.02 -35.52
C LYS A 56 0.32 30.64 -35.22
N GLU A 57 1.25 31.33 -35.89
CA GLU A 57 2.65 31.38 -35.52
C GLU A 57 2.82 32.38 -34.37
N LEU A 58 3.32 31.91 -33.24
CA LEU A 58 3.51 32.66 -31.99
C LEU A 58 4.95 33.15 -31.83
N ASP A 59 5.88 32.61 -32.61
CA ASP A 59 7.29 32.99 -32.66
C ASP A 59 7.57 34.15 -33.64
N LYS A 60 6.54 34.66 -34.31
CA LYS A 60 6.62 35.80 -35.22
C LYS A 60 5.79 36.98 -34.73
N GLU A 61 6.38 38.16 -34.80
CA GLU A 61 5.72 39.41 -34.46
C GLU A 61 4.64 39.76 -35.51
N PRO A 62 3.47 40.27 -35.09
CA PRO A 62 2.46 40.73 -36.03
C PRO A 62 2.96 41.97 -36.78
N CYS A 63 2.92 41.93 -38.11
CA CYS A 63 3.18 43.11 -38.92
C CYS A 63 1.97 44.05 -38.86
N LEU A 64 2.15 45.23 -38.25
CA LEU A 64 1.11 46.25 -38.12
C LEU A 64 1.27 47.42 -39.11
N ALA A 65 2.36 47.41 -39.91
CA ALA A 65 2.65 48.48 -40.85
C ALA A 65 1.56 48.59 -41.92
N GLY A 66 1.11 49.81 -42.20
CA GLY A 66 0.08 50.10 -43.19
C GLY A 66 -1.37 49.98 -42.69
N TYR A 67 -1.59 49.58 -41.43
CA TYR A 67 -2.91 49.66 -40.80
C TYR A 67 -3.18 51.05 -40.20
N SER A 68 -4.45 51.46 -40.20
CA SER A 68 -4.87 52.67 -39.49
C SER A 68 -4.77 52.47 -37.97
N PRO A 69 -4.66 53.57 -37.18
CA PRO A 69 -4.67 53.48 -35.73
C PRO A 69 -5.86 52.70 -35.18
N GLU A 70 -7.06 52.88 -35.73
CA GLU A 70 -8.28 52.17 -35.31
C GLU A 70 -8.10 50.66 -35.48
N ARG A 71 -7.59 50.23 -36.64
CA ARG A 71 -7.38 48.80 -36.92
C ARG A 71 -6.32 48.19 -36.01
N ILE A 72 -5.27 48.94 -35.69
CA ILE A 72 -4.25 48.51 -34.73
C ILE A 72 -4.88 48.30 -33.35
N PHE A 73 -5.69 49.24 -32.88
CA PHE A 73 -6.38 49.11 -31.59
C PHE A 73 -7.34 47.91 -31.56
N ASP A 74 -8.07 47.63 -32.64
CA ASP A 74 -8.93 46.45 -32.72
C ASP A 74 -8.14 45.14 -32.60
N ILE A 75 -7.01 45.03 -33.32
CA ILE A 75 -6.14 43.84 -33.26
C ILE A 75 -5.59 43.65 -31.83
N CYS A 76 -5.10 44.73 -31.22
CA CYS A 76 -4.60 44.70 -29.85
C CYS A 76 -5.70 44.30 -28.86
N ARG A 77 -6.92 44.85 -29.01
CA ARG A 77 -8.07 44.52 -28.18
C ARG A 77 -8.40 43.03 -28.27
N THR A 78 -8.52 42.48 -29.48
CA THR A 78 -8.79 41.05 -29.68
C THR A 78 -7.68 40.17 -29.09
N GLY A 79 -6.41 40.53 -29.30
CA GLY A 79 -5.28 39.81 -28.76
C GLY A 79 -5.25 39.79 -27.23
N ILE A 80 -5.52 40.94 -26.60
CA ILE A 80 -5.60 41.06 -25.13
C ILE A 80 -6.78 40.25 -24.61
N SER A 81 -7.97 40.39 -25.19
CA SER A 81 -9.15 39.62 -24.77
C SER A 81 -8.91 38.11 -24.86
N PHE A 82 -8.28 37.65 -25.94
CA PHE A 82 -7.88 36.25 -26.07
C PHE A 82 -6.89 35.84 -24.98
N TRP A 83 -5.85 36.63 -24.74
CA TRP A 83 -4.85 36.34 -23.71
C TRP A 83 -5.49 36.27 -22.32
N THR A 84 -6.29 37.25 -21.94
CA THR A 84 -7.01 37.28 -20.66
C THR A 84 -7.87 36.04 -20.49
N PHE A 85 -8.61 35.64 -21.52
CA PHE A 85 -9.39 34.40 -21.50
C PHE A 85 -8.50 33.16 -21.25
N GLN A 86 -7.33 33.07 -21.87
CA GLN A 86 -6.40 31.95 -21.58
C GLN A 86 -5.92 31.95 -20.13
N MET A 87 -5.67 33.12 -19.55
CA MET A 87 -5.20 33.23 -18.17
C MET A 87 -6.29 32.89 -17.15
N GLU A 88 -7.53 33.29 -17.40
CA GLU A 88 -8.68 32.90 -16.57
C GLU A 88 -8.92 31.40 -16.60
N GLN A 89 -8.81 30.79 -17.78
CA GLN A 89 -8.88 29.34 -17.95
C GLN A 89 -7.73 28.63 -17.23
N GLU A 90 -6.51 29.17 -17.32
CA GLU A 90 -5.33 28.64 -16.61
C GLU A 90 -5.54 28.67 -15.10
N CYS A 91 -5.96 29.82 -14.56
CA CYS A 91 -6.23 30.00 -13.14
C CYS A 91 -7.28 29.02 -12.64
N THR A 92 -8.39 28.88 -13.38
CA THR A 92 -9.47 27.93 -13.04
C THR A 92 -8.97 26.49 -13.00
N ILE A 93 -8.15 26.09 -13.98
CA ILE A 93 -7.55 24.75 -14.01
C ILE A 93 -6.60 24.55 -12.84
N GLU A 94 -5.75 25.52 -12.52
CA GLU A 94 -4.81 25.46 -11.41
C GLU A 94 -5.52 25.35 -10.06
N ILE A 95 -6.59 26.10 -9.85
CA ILE A 95 -7.46 26.01 -8.66
C ILE A 95 -8.04 24.59 -8.54
N ALA A 96 -8.68 24.08 -9.60
CA ALA A 96 -9.28 22.75 -9.57
C ALA A 96 -8.24 21.63 -9.35
N MET A 97 -7.04 21.76 -9.93
CA MET A 97 -5.94 20.83 -9.69
C MET A 97 -5.47 20.87 -8.23
N LYS A 98 -5.37 22.07 -7.65
CA LYS A 98 -5.00 22.25 -6.24
C LYS A 98 -6.02 21.61 -5.31
N GLU A 99 -7.31 21.89 -5.50
CA GLU A 99 -8.39 21.30 -4.69
C GLU A 99 -8.35 19.78 -4.73
N LYS A 100 -8.17 19.21 -5.94
CA LYS A 100 -8.03 17.75 -6.09
C LYS A 100 -6.82 17.19 -5.33
N LEU A 101 -5.68 17.87 -5.37
CA LEU A 101 -4.48 17.46 -4.63
C LEU A 101 -4.68 17.57 -3.12
N GLU A 102 -5.39 18.61 -2.64
CA GLU A 102 -5.73 18.78 -1.23
C GLU A 102 -6.66 17.66 -0.72
N ASP A 103 -7.65 17.27 -1.53
CA ASP A 103 -8.53 16.12 -1.26
C ASP A 103 -7.76 14.79 -1.18
N GLU A 104 -6.87 14.54 -2.15
CA GLU A 104 -6.03 13.34 -2.16
C GLU A 104 -5.10 13.31 -0.94
N LEU A 105 -4.49 14.45 -0.59
CA LEU A 105 -3.65 14.59 0.59
C LEU A 105 -4.45 14.32 1.87
N SER A 106 -5.68 14.82 1.98
CA SER A 106 -6.56 14.58 3.13
C SER A 106 -6.92 13.10 3.29
N LYS A 107 -7.22 12.42 2.17
CA LYS A 107 -7.49 10.97 2.14
C LYS A 107 -6.26 10.17 2.61
N ILE A 108 -5.09 10.47 2.07
CA ILE A 108 -3.83 9.81 2.44
C ILE A 108 -3.52 10.04 3.92
N LYS A 109 -3.65 11.27 4.42
CA LYS A 109 -3.45 11.58 5.85
C LYS A 109 -4.38 10.77 6.74
N THR A 110 -5.64 10.60 6.35
CA THR A 110 -6.63 9.81 7.10
C THR A 110 -6.27 8.33 7.07
N GLN A 111 -5.92 7.77 5.90
CA GLN A 111 -5.48 6.39 5.77
C GLN A 111 -4.22 6.10 6.61
N LEU A 112 -3.27 7.04 6.63
CA LEU A 112 -2.06 6.92 7.44
C LEU A 112 -2.40 6.89 8.93
N LYS A 113 -3.25 7.80 9.42
CA LYS A 113 -3.71 7.81 10.83
C LYS A 113 -4.38 6.49 11.21
N ASN A 114 -5.26 5.99 10.36
CA ASN A 114 -5.97 4.73 10.61
C ASN A 114 -4.99 3.54 10.65
N THR A 115 -4.07 3.47 9.69
CA THR A 115 -3.05 2.41 9.62
C THR A 115 -2.17 2.44 10.86
N LEU A 116 -1.74 3.64 11.29
CA LEU A 116 -0.94 3.80 12.50
C LEU A 116 -1.70 3.34 13.74
N ALA A 117 -2.97 3.71 13.88
CA ALA A 117 -3.81 3.27 14.98
C ALA A 117 -3.96 1.73 15.02
N THR A 118 -4.21 1.10 13.86
CA THR A 118 -4.29 -0.36 13.75
C THR A 118 -2.97 -1.04 14.12
N LEU A 119 -1.84 -0.53 13.63
CA LEU A 119 -0.52 -1.07 13.95
C LEU A 119 -0.18 -0.92 15.43
N THR A 120 -0.55 0.20 16.06
CA THR A 120 -0.37 0.39 17.51
C THR A 120 -1.15 -0.66 18.30
N ILE A 121 -2.43 -0.87 17.97
CA ILE A 121 -3.28 -1.88 18.64
C ILE A 121 -2.71 -3.30 18.45
N ASP A 122 -2.29 -3.64 17.23
CA ASP A 122 -1.70 -4.95 16.94
C ASP A 122 -0.37 -5.15 17.68
N ASN A 123 0.46 -4.11 17.75
CA ASN A 123 1.71 -4.14 18.52
C ASN A 123 1.45 -4.34 20.01
N GLU A 124 0.50 -3.63 20.60
CA GLU A 124 0.08 -3.81 22.00
C GLU A 124 -0.42 -5.24 22.27
N SER A 125 -1.24 -5.79 21.37
CA SER A 125 -1.73 -7.17 21.45
C SER A 125 -0.59 -8.19 21.41
N LYS A 126 0.39 -7.99 20.51
CA LYS A 126 1.59 -8.82 20.41
C LYS A 126 2.45 -8.74 21.66
N VAL A 127 2.67 -7.53 22.20
CA VAL A 127 3.40 -7.33 23.46
C VAL A 127 2.72 -8.08 24.61
N GLN A 128 1.39 -7.96 24.74
CA GLN A 128 0.65 -8.72 25.77
C GLN A 128 0.77 -10.23 25.58
N LYS A 129 0.72 -10.72 24.34
CA LYS A 129 0.88 -12.15 24.04
C LYS A 129 2.28 -12.64 24.41
N ILE A 130 3.32 -11.87 24.11
CA ILE A 130 4.71 -12.18 24.50
C ILE A 130 4.82 -12.26 26.03
N GLN A 131 4.25 -11.30 26.76
CA GLN A 131 4.27 -11.31 28.23
C GLN A 131 3.60 -12.57 28.80
N ARG A 132 2.41 -12.94 28.30
CA ARG A 132 1.69 -14.16 28.73
C ARG A 132 2.49 -15.43 28.45
N LEU A 133 3.08 -15.53 27.26
CA LEU A 133 3.89 -16.70 26.88
C LEU A 133 5.19 -16.78 27.69
N SER A 134 5.84 -15.65 27.98
CA SER A 134 7.01 -15.61 28.84
C SER A 134 6.69 -16.12 30.23
N TYR A 135 5.59 -15.65 30.83
CA TYR A 135 5.15 -16.11 32.14
C TYR A 135 4.83 -17.61 32.17
N ALA A 136 4.11 -18.11 31.16
CA ALA A 136 3.80 -19.53 31.05
C ALA A 136 5.07 -20.39 30.89
N LEU A 137 6.04 -19.93 30.09
CA LEU A 137 7.32 -20.61 29.90
C LEU A 137 8.11 -20.70 31.22
N ASP A 138 8.16 -19.61 31.99
CA ASP A 138 8.88 -19.60 33.27
C ASP A 138 8.23 -20.55 34.28
N LYS A 139 6.90 -20.63 34.32
CA LYS A 139 6.17 -21.59 35.14
C LYS A 139 6.49 -23.04 34.75
N GLU A 140 6.45 -23.36 33.45
CA GLU A 140 6.80 -24.70 32.95
C GLU A 140 8.25 -25.09 33.26
N ARG A 141 9.19 -24.12 33.19
CA ARG A 141 10.58 -24.33 33.60
C ARG A 141 10.69 -24.67 35.08
N GLN A 142 9.95 -23.96 35.93
CA GLN A 142 9.94 -24.22 37.37
C GLN A 142 9.36 -25.60 37.68
N THR A 143 8.23 -25.97 37.07
CA THR A 143 7.64 -27.30 37.24
C THR A 143 8.56 -28.42 36.72
N ASN A 144 9.22 -28.24 35.57
CA ASN A 144 10.22 -29.20 35.09
C ASN A 144 11.39 -29.37 36.05
N PHE A 145 11.87 -28.27 36.65
CA PHE A 145 12.95 -28.32 37.64
C PHE A 145 12.52 -29.12 38.89
N GLU A 146 11.33 -28.87 39.41
CA GLU A 146 10.76 -29.61 40.55
C GLU A 146 10.61 -31.11 40.26
N LEU A 147 10.05 -31.46 39.10
CA LEU A 147 9.90 -32.85 38.66
C LEU A 147 11.24 -33.56 38.48
N THR A 148 12.23 -32.86 37.91
CA THR A 148 13.59 -33.41 37.74
C THR A 148 14.21 -33.74 39.09
N ASN A 149 14.07 -32.86 40.08
CA ASN A 149 14.56 -33.11 41.45
C ASN A 149 13.83 -34.29 42.11
N LEU A 150 12.50 -34.37 41.95
CA LEU A 150 11.70 -35.47 42.50
C LEU A 150 12.09 -36.82 41.88
N ILE A 151 12.30 -36.87 40.57
CA ILE A 151 12.78 -38.07 39.86
C ILE A 151 14.16 -38.47 40.39
N ALA A 152 15.07 -37.50 40.56
CA ALA A 152 16.40 -37.78 41.10
C ALA A 152 16.35 -38.38 42.52
N GLU A 153 15.47 -37.86 43.38
CA GLU A 153 15.26 -38.38 44.73
C GLU A 153 14.65 -39.78 44.72
N LYS A 154 13.59 -40.00 43.95
CA LYS A 154 12.95 -41.32 43.79
C LYS A 154 13.91 -42.35 43.20
N THR A 155 14.76 -41.96 42.26
CA THR A 155 15.79 -42.82 41.70
C THR A 155 16.80 -43.26 42.76
N LYS A 156 17.24 -42.34 43.64
CA LYS A 156 18.12 -42.66 44.78
C LYS A 156 17.45 -43.63 45.76
N GLU A 157 16.19 -43.39 46.11
CA GLU A 157 15.42 -44.30 46.98
C GLU A 157 15.28 -45.69 46.36
N HIS A 158 14.94 -45.76 45.08
CA HIS A 158 14.81 -47.01 44.35
C HIS A 158 16.13 -47.80 44.32
N GLN A 159 17.26 -47.13 44.05
CA GLN A 159 18.58 -47.76 44.13
C GLN A 159 18.90 -48.32 45.52
N LYS A 160 18.56 -47.59 46.60
CA LYS A 160 18.73 -48.10 47.97
C LYS A 160 17.91 -49.37 48.21
N LEU A 161 16.65 -49.39 47.75
CA LEU A 161 15.78 -50.55 47.89
C LEU A 161 16.27 -51.75 47.07
N LEU A 162 16.72 -51.54 45.83
CA LEU A 162 17.34 -52.59 45.01
C LEU A 162 18.55 -53.22 45.71
N ASN A 163 19.46 -52.39 46.24
CA ASN A 163 20.62 -52.87 46.99
C ASN A 163 20.23 -53.69 48.22
N LEU A 164 19.17 -53.30 48.94
CA LEU A 164 18.66 -54.06 50.09
C LEU A 164 18.02 -55.39 49.65
N PHE A 165 17.26 -55.38 48.55
CA PHE A 165 16.65 -56.59 48.00
C PHE A 165 17.72 -57.59 47.54
N GLU A 166 18.76 -57.14 46.83
CA GLU A 166 19.89 -57.98 46.43
C GLU A 166 20.63 -58.56 47.64
N LYS A 167 20.89 -57.75 48.68
CA LYS A 167 21.47 -58.24 49.93
C LYS A 167 20.60 -59.32 50.57
N ARG A 168 19.29 -59.11 50.64
CA ARG A 168 18.34 -60.09 51.20
C ARG A 168 18.31 -61.38 50.37
N LYS A 169 18.27 -61.27 49.04
CA LYS A 169 18.33 -62.40 48.10
C LYS A 169 19.60 -63.23 48.28
N ASN A 170 20.75 -62.58 48.46
CA ASN A 170 22.03 -63.26 48.67
C ASN A 170 22.19 -63.83 50.10
N SER A 171 21.41 -63.35 51.06
CA SER A 171 21.39 -63.85 52.45
C SER A 171 20.36 -64.98 52.70
N LEU A 172 19.47 -65.25 51.75
CA LEU A 172 18.55 -66.38 51.83
C LEU A 172 19.35 -67.68 51.56
N PRO A 173 19.17 -68.74 52.35
CA PRO A 173 19.74 -70.04 52.04
C PRO A 173 19.26 -70.47 50.66
N ARG A 174 20.16 -71.03 49.84
CA ARG A 174 19.78 -71.71 48.61
C ARG A 174 18.83 -72.83 49.02
N MET A 175 17.52 -72.66 48.87
CA MET A 175 16.59 -73.77 49.04
C MET A 175 16.95 -74.76 47.93
N GLN A 176 17.67 -75.82 48.31
CA GLN A 176 17.69 -77.05 47.55
C GLN A 176 16.23 -77.51 47.51
N PHE A 177 15.60 -77.35 46.34
CA PHE A 177 14.47 -78.20 46.01
C PHE A 177 15.07 -79.59 45.81
N ASP A 178 15.00 -80.39 46.87
CA ASP A 178 15.16 -81.83 46.74
C ASP A 178 14.00 -82.34 45.89
N GLU A 179 14.35 -82.90 44.73
CA GLU A 179 13.45 -83.70 43.92
C GLU A 179 12.98 -84.91 44.74
N PHE A 180 11.69 -84.90 45.10
CA PHE A 180 10.97 -86.07 45.62
C PHE A 180 9.49 -85.86 45.26
N ASN A 181 8.77 -86.77 44.61
CA ASN A 181 9.03 -88.17 44.38
C ASN A 181 8.03 -88.73 43.35
N GLY A 182 8.34 -89.91 42.81
CA GLY A 182 7.40 -91.04 42.83
C GLY A 182 6.14 -90.96 41.98
N SER A 183 6.13 -91.78 40.93
CA SER A 183 4.95 -92.51 40.44
C SER A 183 3.98 -92.93 41.55
N ASP A 184 2.68 -92.66 41.39
CA ASP A 184 1.68 -93.71 41.31
C ASP A 184 0.28 -93.20 40.91
N GLU A 185 -0.45 -94.11 40.30
CA GLU A 185 -1.62 -93.93 39.47
C GLU A 185 -2.93 -93.68 40.24
N ASN A 186 -3.83 -92.96 39.57
CA ASN A 186 -5.30 -93.18 39.45
C ASN A 186 -6.27 -93.05 40.65
N LYS A 187 -7.23 -92.12 40.41
CA LYS A 187 -8.72 -92.22 40.52
C LYS A 187 -9.43 -92.11 41.88
N LYS A 188 -10.41 -91.17 41.87
CA LYS A 188 -11.78 -91.15 42.45
C LYS A 188 -11.90 -91.55 43.93
N TYR A 189 -12.48 -90.77 44.83
CA TYR A 189 -13.79 -90.09 44.82
C TYR A 189 -13.76 -88.87 45.73
#